data_AF-A0AAN8S8L0-F1
#
_entry.id   AF-A0AAN8S8L0-F1
#
_cell.length_a   1.000
_cell.length_b   1.000
_cell.length_c   1.000
_cell.angle_alpha   90.00
_cell.angle_beta   90.00
_cell.angle_gamma   90.00
#
_symmetry.space_group_name_H-M   'P 1'
#
loop_
_entity.id
_entity.type
_entity.pdbx_description
1 polymer ?
#
loop_
_entity_poly.entity_id
_entity_poly.type
_entity_poly.pdbx_seq_one_letter_code
_entity_poly.pdbx_strand_id
1 'polypeptide(L)'
;MNEEVLNAFDMTNVDDMSDEELQEAFASGILKPGLNIPFEERELKNNVSGLKFKLKEIKLNLNWIERLDLINTPAPMAPEVYDEATKENSNNVVSLKNRWKFNGAFQSRDCVNDFKREMFFHRQAQAAVLEGVPKLKSLGILTKRPDDYFAEMAKSDDHMHKVRQNLAARQTAAAESQKMKQFRKQRKLGKKAQVEAKLKQAEEKRKMLNEVKKFRKGVSKDLSFLDDKPSKKHDTRNMRAQKKKAFKDGKFGFGGRKKGSKRNTKESASYNGSLAKKGD
;
A
#
# COMPACT_ATOMS: atom_id res chain seq x y z
N MET A 1 -22.24 72.17 -8.48
CA MET A 1 -22.49 72.14 -9.94
C MET A 1 -23.92 71.68 -10.11
N ASN A 2 -24.71 72.46 -10.85
CA ASN A 2 -26.17 72.42 -10.84
C ASN A 2 -26.72 71.09 -11.40
N GLU A 3 -27.68 70.48 -10.71
CA GLU A 3 -28.44 69.30 -11.20
C GLU A 3 -29.14 69.57 -12.54
N GLU A 4 -29.35 70.84 -12.90
CA GLU A 4 -29.92 71.24 -14.18
C GLU A 4 -29.00 70.95 -15.39
N VAL A 5 -27.68 70.84 -15.21
CA VAL A 5 -26.75 70.53 -16.32
C VAL A 5 -26.73 69.02 -16.63
N LEU A 6 -27.06 68.17 -15.65
CA LEU A 6 -27.09 66.71 -15.82
C LEU A 6 -28.30 66.24 -16.65
N ASN A 7 -29.38 67.01 -16.73
CA ASN A 7 -30.61 66.64 -17.45
C ASN A 7 -30.66 67.15 -18.90
N ALA A 8 -29.62 67.83 -19.39
CA ALA A 8 -29.57 68.39 -20.74
C ALA A 8 -28.69 67.59 -21.73
N PHE A 9 -28.03 66.52 -21.29
CA PHE A 9 -27.12 65.75 -22.14
C PHE A 9 -27.86 64.66 -22.92
N ASP A 10 -28.11 64.93 -24.20
CA ASP A 10 -28.77 64.02 -25.11
C ASP A 10 -27.84 62.88 -25.55
N MET A 11 -27.97 61.74 -24.88
CA MET A 11 -27.21 60.51 -25.11
C MET A 11 -27.54 59.79 -26.42
N THR A 12 -28.42 60.32 -27.27
CA THR A 12 -28.85 59.66 -28.50
C THR A 12 -27.96 59.95 -29.71
N ASN A 13 -27.08 60.95 -29.65
CA ASN A 13 -26.12 61.34 -30.70
C ASN A 13 -24.66 61.22 -30.25
N VAL A 14 -24.29 60.08 -29.65
CA VAL A 14 -22.90 59.82 -29.22
C VAL A 14 -21.93 59.79 -30.41
N ASP A 15 -22.41 59.39 -31.60
CA ASP A 15 -21.61 59.27 -32.82
C ASP A 15 -21.20 60.63 -33.43
N ASP A 16 -21.90 61.71 -33.06
CA ASP A 16 -21.63 63.08 -33.54
C ASP A 16 -20.78 63.91 -32.55
N MET A 17 -20.41 63.36 -31.39
CA MET A 17 -19.63 64.07 -30.38
C MET A 17 -18.15 64.14 -30.75
N SER A 18 -17.51 65.28 -30.43
CA SER A 18 -16.07 65.39 -30.60
C SER A 18 -15.32 64.47 -29.63
N ASP A 19 -14.14 64.00 -30.02
CA ASP A 19 -13.34 63.06 -29.20
C ASP A 19 -12.97 63.64 -27.83
N GLU A 20 -12.87 64.97 -27.72
CA GLU A 20 -12.62 65.71 -26.48
C GLU A 20 -13.83 65.66 -25.54
N GLU A 21 -15.04 65.86 -26.06
CA GLU A 21 -16.29 65.75 -25.30
C GLU A 21 -16.56 64.31 -24.84
N LEU A 22 -16.20 63.32 -25.66
CA LEU A 22 -16.26 61.90 -25.29
C LEU A 22 -15.33 61.57 -24.12
N GLN A 23 -14.11 62.12 -24.13
CA GLN A 23 -13.15 61.95 -23.04
C GLN A 23 -13.60 62.64 -21.75
N GLU A 24 -14.17 63.84 -21.83
CA GLU A 24 -14.74 64.53 -20.67
C GLU A 24 -15.98 63.83 -20.11
N ALA A 25 -16.86 63.30 -20.97
CA ALA A 25 -18.03 62.51 -20.57
C ALA A 25 -17.63 61.16 -19.94
N PHE A 26 -16.52 60.56 -20.37
CA PHE A 26 -15.94 59.38 -19.74
C PHE A 26 -15.28 59.71 -18.39
N ALA A 27 -14.50 60.80 -18.32
CA ALA A 27 -13.83 61.25 -17.11
C ALA A 27 -14.80 61.73 -16.02
N SER A 28 -15.92 62.33 -16.42
CA SER A 28 -17.03 62.71 -15.53
C SER A 28 -17.91 61.52 -15.12
N GLY A 29 -17.64 60.32 -15.65
CA GLY A 29 -18.33 59.08 -15.28
C GLY A 29 -19.73 58.93 -15.86
N ILE A 30 -20.11 59.80 -16.78
CA ILE A 30 -21.39 59.79 -17.50
C ILE A 30 -21.44 58.63 -18.50
N LEU A 31 -20.32 58.36 -19.20
CA LEU A 31 -20.15 57.20 -20.07
C LEU A 31 -19.43 56.07 -19.31
N LYS A 32 -20.07 54.90 -19.22
CA LYS A 32 -19.45 53.71 -18.60
C LYS A 32 -18.57 52.97 -19.62
N PRO A 33 -17.40 52.42 -19.22
CA PRO A 33 -16.56 51.64 -20.11
C PRO A 33 -17.26 50.36 -20.55
N GLY A 34 -17.79 50.35 -21.76
CA GLY A 34 -18.26 49.17 -22.49
C GLY A 34 -19.51 48.49 -21.94
N LEU A 35 -20.05 47.58 -22.77
CA LEU A 35 -21.24 46.75 -22.54
C LEU A 35 -20.99 45.67 -21.47
N ASN A 36 -20.58 46.09 -20.26
CA ASN A 36 -20.49 45.20 -19.12
C ASN A 36 -21.89 45.10 -18.50
N ILE A 37 -22.63 44.05 -18.89
CA ILE A 37 -23.82 43.63 -18.14
C ILE A 37 -23.33 43.24 -16.74
N PRO A 38 -23.76 43.94 -15.67
CA PRO A 38 -23.38 43.54 -14.32
C PRO A 38 -23.88 42.11 -14.10
N PHE A 39 -22.96 41.19 -13.87
CA PHE A 39 -23.30 39.83 -13.49
C PHE A 39 -23.95 39.90 -12.11
N GLU A 40 -25.29 39.88 -12.05
CA GLU A 40 -25.99 39.78 -10.78
C GLU A 40 -25.58 38.47 -10.11
N GLU A 41 -24.91 38.57 -8.96
CA GLU A 41 -24.57 37.41 -8.16
C GLU A 41 -25.86 36.67 -7.80
N ARG A 42 -26.01 35.44 -8.32
CA ARG A 42 -27.21 34.63 -8.07
C ARG A 42 -27.33 34.34 -6.58
N GLU A 43 -28.38 34.85 -5.95
CA GLU A 43 -28.70 34.51 -4.57
C GLU A 43 -28.97 33.01 -4.44
N LEU A 44 -28.12 32.29 -3.69
CA LEU A 44 -28.32 30.88 -3.36
C LEU A 44 -29.50 30.74 -2.38
N LYS A 45 -30.73 30.65 -2.90
CA LYS A 45 -31.93 30.44 -2.08
C LYS A 45 -32.10 28.98 -1.70
N ASN A 46 -31.83 28.64 -0.44
CA ASN A 46 -32.15 27.33 0.11
C ASN A 46 -33.66 27.22 0.40
N ASN A 47 -34.44 26.84 -0.62
CA ASN A 47 -35.87 26.64 -0.49
C ASN A 47 -36.21 25.26 0.13
N VAL A 48 -36.15 25.19 1.46
CA VAL A 48 -36.42 23.95 2.21
C VAL A 48 -37.85 23.45 2.04
N SER A 49 -38.85 24.34 1.91
CA SER A 49 -40.25 23.95 1.72
C SER A 49 -40.47 23.31 0.35
N GLY A 50 -39.89 23.88 -0.71
CA GLY A 50 -39.90 23.32 -2.05
C GLY A 50 -39.22 21.95 -2.12
N LEU A 51 -38.06 21.78 -1.47
CA LEU A 51 -37.37 20.49 -1.40
C LEU A 51 -38.21 19.41 -0.71
N LYS A 52 -38.87 19.75 0.40
CA LYS A 52 -39.77 18.81 1.10
C LYS A 52 -40.99 18.45 0.27
N PHE A 53 -41.54 19.42 -0.48
CA PHE A 53 -42.66 19.17 -1.40
C PHE A 53 -42.24 18.21 -2.51
N LYS A 54 -41.12 18.47 -3.20
CA LYS A 54 -40.60 17.59 -4.24
C LYS A 54 -40.20 16.21 -3.73
N LEU A 55 -39.67 16.11 -2.51
CA LEU A 55 -39.41 14.82 -1.87
C LEU A 55 -40.70 14.01 -1.74
N LYS A 56 -41.81 14.62 -1.30
CA LYS A 56 -43.11 13.93 -1.20
C LYS A 56 -43.63 13.47 -2.56
N GLU A 57 -43.43 14.27 -3.60
CA GLU A 57 -43.85 13.96 -4.97
C GLU A 57 -43.08 12.77 -5.55
N ILE A 58 -41.77 12.68 -5.31
CA ILE A 58 -40.88 11.65 -5.89
C ILE A 58 -40.83 10.38 -5.02
N LYS A 59 -41.14 10.49 -3.72
CA LYS A 59 -41.02 9.37 -2.78
C LYS A 59 -42.00 8.25 -3.13
N LEU A 60 -41.43 7.11 -3.54
CA LEU A 60 -42.18 5.87 -3.73
C LEU A 60 -42.39 5.15 -2.40
N ASN A 61 -43.62 4.71 -2.14
CA ASN A 61 -44.01 3.92 -0.97
C ASN A 61 -43.96 2.42 -1.32
N LEU A 62 -42.76 1.91 -1.56
CA LEU A 62 -42.50 0.50 -1.88
C LEU A 62 -42.07 -0.28 -0.64
N ASN A 63 -42.28 -1.59 -0.69
CA ASN A 63 -41.78 -2.48 0.36
C ASN A 63 -40.25 -2.47 0.35
N TRP A 64 -39.63 -2.65 1.52
CA TRP A 64 -38.17 -2.58 1.64
C TRP A 64 -37.44 -3.56 0.70
N ILE A 65 -38.01 -4.74 0.47
CA ILE A 65 -37.47 -5.76 -0.46
C ILE A 65 -37.32 -5.24 -1.91
N GLU A 66 -38.16 -4.31 -2.34
CA GLU A 66 -38.11 -3.77 -3.71
C GLU A 66 -37.07 -2.65 -3.84
N ARG A 67 -36.70 -2.03 -2.71
CA ARG A 67 -35.72 -0.95 -2.65
C ARG A 67 -34.32 -1.44 -2.33
N LEU A 68 -34.22 -2.45 -1.45
CA LEU A 68 -32.98 -3.00 -0.88
C LEU A 68 -32.01 -1.93 -0.36
N ASP A 69 -32.53 -0.77 0.03
CA ASP A 69 -31.74 0.35 0.49
C ASP A 69 -31.45 0.26 1.99
N LEU A 70 -30.22 0.61 2.35
CA LEU A 70 -29.72 0.58 3.72
C LEU A 70 -28.94 1.87 3.98
N ILE A 71 -29.32 2.60 5.03
CA ILE A 71 -28.68 3.86 5.42
C ILE A 71 -27.92 3.59 6.70
N ASN A 72 -26.62 3.29 6.55
CA ASN A 72 -25.83 2.74 7.63
C ASN A 72 -24.68 3.66 8.00
N THR A 73 -24.44 3.77 9.31
CA THR A 73 -23.19 4.28 9.88
C THR A 73 -22.09 3.22 9.71
N PRO A 74 -20.79 3.61 9.72
CA PRO A 74 -19.70 2.65 9.63
C PRO A 74 -19.79 1.57 10.74
N ALA A 75 -19.49 0.32 10.39
CA ALA A 75 -19.49 -0.79 11.34
C ALA A 75 -18.54 -0.51 12.51
N PRO A 76 -18.87 -0.86 13.77
CA PRO A 76 -17.97 -0.69 14.89
C PRO A 76 -16.67 -1.47 14.64
N MET A 77 -15.52 -0.86 14.95
CA MET A 77 -14.24 -1.58 14.89
C MET A 77 -14.23 -2.68 15.93
N ALA A 78 -13.57 -3.79 15.60
CA ALA A 78 -13.25 -4.79 16.61
C ALA A 78 -12.44 -4.12 17.74
N PRO A 79 -12.71 -4.44 19.02
CA PRO A 79 -12.06 -3.79 20.16
C PRO A 79 -10.52 -3.77 20.08
N GLU A 80 -9.92 -4.86 19.59
CA GLU A 80 -8.46 -4.98 19.44
C GLU A 80 -7.87 -3.94 18.48
N VAL A 81 -8.49 -3.75 17.32
CA VAL A 81 -8.03 -2.80 16.29
C VAL A 81 -8.30 -1.36 16.75
N TYR A 82 -9.36 -1.14 17.54
CA TYR A 82 -9.65 0.15 18.15
C TYR A 82 -8.57 0.56 19.16
N ASP A 83 -8.13 -0.38 20.00
CA ASP A 83 -7.07 -0.13 20.98
C ASP A 83 -5.72 0.17 20.33
N GLU A 84 -5.40 -0.48 19.22
CA GLU A 84 -4.19 -0.18 18.43
C GLU A 84 -4.27 1.20 17.77
N ALA A 85 -5.39 1.51 17.11
CA ALA A 85 -5.61 2.79 16.45
C ALA A 85 -5.65 3.98 17.44
N THR A 86 -6.17 3.78 18.66
CA THR A 86 -6.18 4.81 19.70
C THR A 86 -4.79 5.00 20.32
N LYS A 87 -4.01 3.93 20.52
CA LYS A 87 -2.62 4.01 20.96
C LYS A 87 -1.76 4.80 19.96
N GLU A 88 -1.89 4.54 18.66
CA GLU A 88 -1.17 5.27 17.62
C GLU A 88 -1.56 6.76 17.55
N ASN A 89 -2.84 7.08 17.75
CA ASN A 89 -3.32 8.46 17.72
C ASN A 89 -3.10 9.22 19.05
N SER A 90 -2.84 8.54 20.17
CA SER A 90 -2.67 9.17 21.49
C SER A 90 -1.53 10.19 21.55
N ASN A 91 -0.51 10.04 20.71
CA ASN A 91 0.62 10.98 20.63
C ASN A 91 0.26 12.32 19.95
N ASN A 92 -0.92 12.46 19.35
CA ASN A 92 -1.35 13.67 18.63
C ASN A 92 -2.69 14.27 19.14
N VAL A 93 -3.25 13.75 20.24
CA VAL A 93 -4.58 14.18 20.73
C VAL A 93 -4.44 14.94 22.04
N VAL A 94 -3.79 16.09 21.98
CA VAL A 94 -4.01 17.17 22.95
C VAL A 94 -4.67 18.32 22.19
N SER A 95 -5.89 18.65 22.57
CA SER A 95 -6.76 19.72 22.04
C SER A 95 -7.59 19.41 20.78
N LEU A 96 -8.69 18.68 20.96
CA LEU A 96 -9.95 18.96 20.24
C LEU A 96 -11.12 18.65 21.16
N LYS A 97 -11.17 19.37 22.29
CA LYS A 97 -12.35 19.42 23.14
C LYS A 97 -13.21 20.57 22.62
N ASN A 98 -14.05 20.29 21.61
CA ASN A 98 -15.45 20.71 21.53
C ASN A 98 -16.05 20.74 20.11
N ARG A 99 -17.36 20.41 20.11
CA ARG A 99 -18.40 20.47 19.08
C ARG A 99 -18.44 19.32 18.07
N TRP A 100 -19.63 18.70 18.02
CA TRP A 100 -20.09 17.56 17.22
C TRP A 100 -19.85 16.19 17.86
N LYS A 101 -20.71 15.86 18.85
CA LYS A 101 -20.89 14.50 19.36
C LYS A 101 -21.60 13.65 18.30
N PHE A 102 -20.83 13.17 17.33
CA PHE A 102 -21.20 12.05 16.47
C PHE A 102 -20.18 10.94 16.75
N ASN A 103 -20.65 9.78 17.19
CA ASN A 103 -19.83 8.60 17.51
C ASN A 103 -18.91 8.20 16.34
N GLY A 104 -17.67 8.71 16.29
CA GLY A 104 -16.70 8.38 15.24
C GLY A 104 -16.81 9.19 13.95
N ALA A 105 -17.12 10.49 14.04
CA ALA A 105 -17.12 11.39 12.89
C ALA A 105 -15.77 11.37 12.13
N PHE A 106 -15.83 11.08 10.83
CA PHE A 106 -14.73 11.16 9.88
C PHE A 106 -14.16 12.59 9.89
N GLN A 107 -12.90 12.77 10.30
CA GLN A 107 -12.31 14.10 10.38
C GLN A 107 -11.96 14.59 8.97
N SER A 108 -12.05 15.91 8.72
CA SER A 108 -11.70 16.48 7.42
C SER A 108 -10.24 16.21 7.00
N ARG A 109 -9.33 15.87 7.93
CA ARG A 109 -7.96 15.45 7.58
C ARG A 109 -7.88 14.00 7.09
N ASP A 110 -8.85 13.15 7.48
CA ASP A 110 -8.91 11.76 7.05
C ASP A 110 -9.39 11.61 5.60
N CYS A 111 -10.04 12.63 5.02
CA CYS A 111 -10.50 12.60 3.63
C CYS A 111 -9.36 12.64 2.60
N VAL A 112 -8.23 13.22 2.98
CA VAL A 112 -7.03 13.34 2.14
C VAL A 112 -6.26 12.02 2.11
N ASN A 113 -6.34 11.22 3.17
CA ASN A 113 -5.70 9.91 3.23
C ASN A 113 -6.59 8.83 2.62
N ASP A 114 -6.18 8.36 1.44
CA ASP A 114 -6.92 7.36 0.67
C ASP A 114 -7.16 6.05 1.45
N PHE A 115 -6.16 5.54 2.18
CA PHE A 115 -6.32 4.30 2.96
C PHE A 115 -7.38 4.43 4.05
N LYS A 116 -7.41 5.56 4.76
CA LYS A 116 -8.40 5.80 5.81
C LYS A 116 -9.80 5.96 5.21
N ARG A 117 -9.90 6.63 4.07
CA ARG A 117 -11.15 6.80 3.32
C ARG A 117 -11.69 5.48 2.80
N GLU A 118 -10.86 4.67 2.14
CA GLU A 118 -11.23 3.34 1.65
C GLU A 118 -11.64 2.41 2.81
N MET A 119 -10.93 2.45 3.94
CA MET A 119 -11.29 1.69 5.14
C MET A 119 -12.66 2.11 5.69
N PHE A 120 -12.99 3.40 5.63
CA PHE A 120 -14.30 3.90 6.04
C PHE A 120 -15.43 3.38 5.14
N PHE A 121 -15.25 3.46 3.82
CA PHE A 121 -16.21 2.91 2.85
C PHE A 121 -16.39 1.41 3.01
N HIS A 122 -15.30 0.69 3.23
CA HIS A 122 -15.34 -0.75 3.48
C HIS A 122 -16.17 -1.08 4.74
N ARG A 123 -15.98 -0.35 5.84
CA ARG A 123 -16.74 -0.54 7.08
C ARG A 123 -18.21 -0.16 6.94
N GLN A 124 -18.52 0.87 6.16
CA GLN A 124 -19.91 1.23 5.87
C GLN A 124 -20.61 0.14 5.06
N ALA A 125 -19.95 -0.39 4.02
CA ALA A 125 -20.45 -1.52 3.26
C ALA A 125 -20.61 -2.78 4.13
N GLN A 126 -19.66 -3.04 5.04
CA GLN A 126 -19.75 -4.15 5.98
C GLN A 126 -20.96 -4.03 6.91
N ALA A 127 -21.24 -2.83 7.43
CA ALA A 127 -22.45 -2.60 8.24
C ALA A 127 -23.73 -2.90 7.46
N ALA A 128 -23.79 -2.47 6.19
CA ALA A 128 -24.92 -2.76 5.32
C ALA A 128 -25.11 -4.27 5.09
N VAL A 129 -24.02 -5.01 4.88
CA VAL A 129 -24.10 -6.48 4.73
C VAL A 129 -24.57 -7.15 6.03
N LEU A 130 -24.06 -6.72 7.19
CA LEU A 130 -24.43 -7.27 8.49
C LEU A 130 -25.91 -7.05 8.83
N GLU A 131 -26.48 -5.93 8.39
CA GLU A 131 -27.91 -5.64 8.59
C GLU A 131 -28.80 -6.26 7.51
N GLY A 132 -28.39 -6.18 6.25
CA GLY A 132 -29.20 -6.56 5.09
C GLY A 132 -29.35 -8.07 4.93
N VAL A 133 -28.28 -8.83 5.12
CA VAL A 133 -28.30 -10.30 4.91
C VAL A 133 -29.27 -11.01 5.87
N PRO A 134 -29.30 -10.70 7.19
CA PRO A 134 -30.31 -11.27 8.09
C PRO A 134 -31.74 -10.92 7.69
N LYS A 135 -32.01 -9.68 7.27
CA LYS A 135 -33.35 -9.27 6.81
C LYS A 135 -33.79 -10.08 5.59
N LEU A 136 -32.91 -10.24 4.59
CA LEU A 136 -33.21 -11.07 3.41
C LEU A 136 -33.46 -12.54 3.77
N LYS A 137 -32.68 -13.09 4.71
CA LYS A 137 -32.89 -14.45 5.21
C LYS A 137 -34.23 -14.61 5.94
N SER A 138 -34.64 -13.61 6.71
CA SER A 138 -35.94 -13.62 7.40
C SER A 138 -37.13 -13.64 6.44
N LEU A 139 -36.94 -13.09 5.23
CA LEU A 139 -37.90 -13.13 4.12
C LEU A 139 -37.81 -14.42 3.28
N GLY A 140 -36.93 -15.36 3.65
CA GLY A 140 -36.75 -16.62 2.92
C GLY A 140 -35.94 -16.51 1.62
N ILE A 141 -35.21 -15.41 1.40
CA ILE A 141 -34.47 -15.17 0.16
C ILE A 141 -33.05 -15.75 0.26
N LEU A 142 -32.65 -16.50 -0.77
CA LEU A 142 -31.29 -17.03 -0.87
C LEU A 142 -30.31 -15.89 -1.20
N THR A 143 -29.29 -15.72 -0.36
CA THR A 143 -28.32 -14.62 -0.47
C THR A 143 -26.95 -15.04 -1.00
N LYS A 144 -26.61 -16.33 -0.92
CA LYS A 144 -25.32 -16.85 -1.36
C LYS A 144 -25.45 -17.42 -2.77
N ARG A 145 -24.55 -17.01 -3.67
CA ARG A 145 -24.39 -17.62 -5.00
C ARG A 145 -23.83 -19.05 -4.85
N PRO A 146 -24.49 -20.08 -5.39
CA PRO A 146 -23.94 -21.43 -5.48
C PRO A 146 -22.75 -21.51 -6.44
N ASP A 147 -21.77 -22.36 -6.14
CA ASP A 147 -20.57 -22.52 -6.97
C ASP A 147 -20.88 -23.17 -8.33
N ASP A 148 -21.95 -23.96 -8.41
CA ASP A 148 -22.42 -24.65 -9.62
C ASP A 148 -23.40 -23.81 -10.47
N TYR A 149 -23.61 -22.54 -10.10
CA TYR A 149 -24.47 -21.64 -10.85
C TYR A 149 -23.65 -20.73 -11.78
N PHE A 150 -23.55 -21.14 -13.05
CA PHE A 150 -22.85 -20.42 -14.11
C PHE A 150 -23.79 -19.46 -14.82
N ALA A 151 -23.65 -18.18 -14.51
CA ALA A 151 -24.33 -17.07 -15.18
C ALA A 151 -23.29 -16.02 -15.56
N GLU A 152 -23.66 -15.09 -16.44
CA GLU A 152 -22.80 -13.99 -16.82
C GLU A 152 -22.40 -13.14 -15.60
N MET A 153 -21.11 -12.92 -15.44
CA MET A 153 -20.53 -12.15 -14.34
C MET A 153 -20.13 -10.76 -14.83
N ALA A 154 -20.05 -9.78 -13.93
CA ALA A 154 -19.65 -8.40 -14.27
C ALA A 154 -18.26 -8.28 -14.95
N LYS A 155 -17.39 -9.29 -14.80
CA LYS A 155 -16.08 -9.38 -15.46
C LYS A 155 -15.93 -10.76 -16.07
N SER A 156 -15.32 -10.82 -17.26
CA SER A 156 -15.05 -12.09 -17.94
C SER A 156 -13.97 -12.92 -17.21
N ASP A 157 -14.05 -14.23 -17.37
CA ASP A 157 -13.09 -15.17 -16.78
C ASP A 157 -11.67 -14.95 -17.31
N ASP A 158 -11.52 -14.58 -18.58
CA ASP A 158 -10.23 -14.22 -19.17
C ASP A 158 -9.59 -13.02 -18.48
N HIS A 159 -10.39 -12.00 -18.15
CA HIS A 159 -9.92 -10.85 -17.39
C HIS A 159 -9.49 -11.28 -15.98
N MET A 160 -10.30 -12.08 -15.29
CA MET A 160 -9.98 -12.59 -13.95
C MET A 160 -8.79 -13.54 -13.95
N HIS A 161 -8.53 -14.27 -15.03
CA HIS A 161 -7.33 -15.08 -15.20
C HIS A 161 -6.07 -14.21 -15.26
N LYS A 162 -6.09 -13.11 -16.02
CA LYS A 162 -4.99 -12.13 -16.06
C LYS A 162 -4.74 -11.50 -14.69
N VAL A 163 -5.79 -11.14 -13.95
CA VAL A 163 -5.68 -10.61 -12.59
C VAL A 163 -5.01 -11.64 -11.66
N ARG A 164 -5.43 -12.91 -11.72
CA ARG A 164 -4.84 -14.01 -10.92
C ARG A 164 -3.36 -14.22 -11.24
N GLN A 165 -2.98 -14.23 -12.52
CA GLN A 165 -1.58 -14.33 -12.94
C GLN A 165 -0.73 -13.18 -12.38
N ASN A 166 -1.22 -11.95 -12.46
CA ASN A 166 -0.52 -10.77 -11.93
C ASN A 166 -0.38 -10.81 -10.41
N LEU A 167 -1.41 -11.28 -9.70
CA LEU A 167 -1.36 -11.43 -8.25
C LEU A 167 -0.33 -12.48 -7.84
N ALA A 168 -0.32 -13.64 -8.52
CA ALA A 168 0.63 -14.71 -8.28
C ALA A 168 2.08 -14.23 -8.55
N ALA A 169 2.30 -13.51 -9.65
CA ALA A 169 3.61 -12.94 -9.99
C ALA A 169 4.11 -11.94 -8.94
N ARG A 170 3.23 -11.12 -8.36
CA ARG A 170 3.58 -10.20 -7.26
C ARG A 170 3.94 -10.95 -5.98
N GLN A 171 3.18 -11.99 -5.64
CA GLN A 171 3.44 -12.82 -4.47
C GLN A 171 4.79 -13.56 -4.58
N THR A 172 5.10 -14.14 -5.74
CA THR A 172 6.38 -14.80 -5.97
C THR A 172 7.54 -13.81 -5.89
N ALA A 173 7.44 -12.65 -6.54
CA ALA A 173 8.47 -11.60 -6.47
C ALA A 173 8.70 -11.11 -5.04
N ALA A 174 7.63 -10.92 -4.24
CA ALA A 174 7.73 -10.54 -2.85
C ALA A 174 8.42 -11.63 -2.00
N ALA A 175 8.03 -12.89 -2.18
CA ALA A 175 8.62 -14.03 -1.48
C ALA A 175 10.11 -14.20 -1.82
N GLU A 176 10.49 -14.03 -3.09
CA GLU A 176 11.89 -14.10 -3.53
C GLU A 176 12.72 -12.95 -2.96
N SER A 177 12.18 -11.73 -2.92
CA SER A 177 12.83 -10.58 -2.28
C SER A 177 13.05 -10.82 -0.78
N GLN A 178 12.06 -11.37 -0.08
CA GLN A 178 12.18 -11.74 1.34
C GLN A 178 13.23 -12.84 1.56
N LYS A 179 13.19 -13.91 0.75
CA LYS A 179 14.21 -14.98 0.79
C LYS A 179 15.61 -14.42 0.53
N MET A 180 15.77 -13.52 -0.43
CA MET A 180 17.06 -12.89 -0.72
C MET A 180 17.55 -12.03 0.46
N LYS A 181 16.66 -11.27 1.12
CA LYS A 181 16.99 -10.53 2.35
C LYS A 181 17.46 -11.48 3.46
N GLN A 182 16.79 -12.63 3.65
CA GLN A 182 17.20 -13.65 4.61
C GLN A 182 18.57 -14.25 4.27
N PHE A 183 18.81 -14.62 3.01
CA PHE A 183 20.12 -15.12 2.57
C PHE A 183 21.23 -14.09 2.77
N ARG A 184 20.98 -12.79 2.53
CA ARG A 184 21.93 -11.72 2.80
C ARG A 184 22.25 -11.62 4.31
N LYS A 185 21.24 -11.71 5.17
CA LYS A 185 21.43 -11.73 6.64
C LYS A 185 22.25 -12.95 7.08
N GLN A 186 21.90 -14.15 6.61
CA GLN A 186 22.63 -15.37 6.90
C GLN A 186 24.09 -15.30 6.44
N ARG A 187 24.37 -14.76 5.25
CA ARG A 187 25.76 -14.56 4.78
C ARG A 187 26.55 -13.60 5.68
N LYS A 188 25.93 -12.52 6.16
CA LYS A 188 26.58 -11.58 7.10
C LYS A 188 26.91 -12.28 8.43
N LEU A 189 25.95 -13.02 8.98
CA LEU A 189 26.14 -13.78 10.23
C LEU A 189 27.20 -14.87 10.08
N GLY A 190 27.17 -15.63 8.99
CA GLY A 190 28.17 -16.66 8.71
C GLY A 190 29.60 -16.10 8.61
N LYS A 191 29.77 -14.91 8.03
CA LYS A 191 31.07 -14.22 8.01
C LYS A 191 31.53 -13.82 9.42
N LYS A 192 30.63 -13.25 10.24
CA LYS A 192 30.95 -12.88 11.62
C LYS A 192 31.32 -14.09 12.47
N ALA A 193 30.52 -15.16 12.39
CA ALA A 193 30.79 -16.42 13.09
C ALA A 193 32.13 -17.05 12.68
N GLN A 194 32.51 -16.96 11.39
CA GLN A 194 33.82 -17.46 10.94
C GLN A 194 34.98 -16.66 11.54
N VAL A 195 34.85 -15.34 11.64
CA VAL A 195 35.87 -14.47 12.26
C VAL A 195 35.95 -14.74 13.76
N GLU A 196 34.81 -14.80 14.44
CA GLU A 196 34.71 -15.08 15.87
C GLU A 196 35.29 -16.45 16.23
N ALA A 197 34.97 -17.49 15.45
CA ALA A 197 35.56 -18.82 15.65
C ALA A 197 37.08 -18.83 15.52
N LYS A 198 37.65 -18.06 14.57
CA LYS A 198 39.11 -17.91 14.45
C LYS A 198 39.71 -17.16 15.64
N LEU A 199 39.07 -16.09 16.09
CA LEU A 199 39.50 -15.33 17.26
C LEU A 199 39.47 -16.19 18.53
N LYS A 200 38.38 -16.93 18.75
CA LYS A 200 38.23 -17.87 19.87
C LYS A 200 39.29 -18.96 19.84
N GLN A 201 39.55 -19.56 18.67
CA GLN A 201 40.65 -20.54 18.52
C GLN A 201 42.03 -19.96 18.82
N ALA A 202 42.29 -18.71 18.42
CA ALA A 202 43.55 -18.04 18.72
C ALA A 202 43.68 -17.73 20.22
N GLU A 203 42.58 -17.32 20.86
CA GLU A 203 42.52 -17.07 22.30
C GLU A 203 42.72 -18.35 23.11
N GLU A 204 42.05 -19.44 22.74
CA GLU A 204 42.24 -20.77 23.33
C GLU A 204 43.69 -21.25 23.21
N LYS A 205 44.32 -21.08 22.04
CA LYS A 205 45.74 -21.39 21.86
C LYS A 205 46.64 -20.51 22.74
N ARG A 206 46.33 -19.22 22.88
CA ARG A 206 47.09 -18.30 23.74
C ARG A 206 46.96 -18.66 25.22
N LYS A 207 45.75 -19.04 25.67
CA LYS A 207 45.48 -19.54 27.03
C LYS A 207 46.28 -20.81 27.31
N MET A 208 46.20 -21.80 26.41
CA MET A 208 46.98 -23.03 26.49
C MET A 208 48.49 -22.76 26.54
N LEU A 209 49.03 -21.88 25.68
CA LEU A 209 50.45 -21.53 25.72
C LEU A 209 50.86 -20.84 27.02
N ASN A 210 49.99 -20.01 27.60
CA ASN A 210 50.25 -19.36 28.88
C ASN A 210 50.24 -20.36 30.04
N GLU A 211 49.30 -21.31 30.05
CA GLU A 211 49.26 -22.41 31.02
C GLU A 211 50.51 -23.29 30.94
N VAL A 212 50.92 -23.68 29.73
CA VAL A 212 52.18 -24.42 29.50
C VAL A 212 53.40 -23.63 30.00
N LYS A 213 53.45 -22.32 29.76
CA LYS A 213 54.53 -21.46 30.28
C LYS A 213 54.52 -21.38 31.81
N LYS A 214 53.35 -21.30 32.45
CA LYS A 214 53.21 -21.30 33.91
C LYS A 214 53.66 -22.64 34.52
N PHE A 215 53.29 -23.75 33.89
CA PHE A 215 53.74 -25.10 34.27
C PHE A 215 55.27 -25.24 34.12
N ARG A 216 55.85 -24.82 32.98
CA ARG A 216 57.31 -24.83 32.75
C ARG A 216 58.07 -23.97 33.78
N LYS A 217 57.47 -22.89 34.27
CA LYS A 217 58.05 -22.02 35.31
C LYS A 217 57.82 -22.52 36.74
N GLY A 218 57.15 -23.67 36.93
CA GLY A 218 56.92 -24.29 38.23
C GLY A 218 55.85 -23.60 39.11
N VAL A 219 55.09 -22.65 38.56
CA VAL A 219 54.08 -21.87 39.31
C VAL A 219 52.78 -22.66 39.51
N SER A 220 52.48 -23.63 38.63
CA SER A 220 51.33 -24.52 38.76
C SER A 220 51.75 -25.96 38.43
N LYS A 221 51.32 -26.94 39.23
CA LYS A 221 51.56 -28.38 39.04
C LYS A 221 50.36 -29.14 38.46
N ASP A 222 49.22 -28.48 38.28
CA ASP A 222 47.99 -29.10 37.78
C ASP A 222 48.03 -29.30 36.26
N LEU A 223 47.83 -30.54 35.82
CA LEU A 223 47.81 -30.98 34.42
C LEU A 223 46.40 -31.09 33.82
N SER A 224 45.37 -30.63 34.55
CA SER A 224 43.96 -30.76 34.18
C SER A 224 43.57 -30.08 32.85
N PHE A 225 44.39 -29.17 32.32
CA PHE A 225 44.15 -28.51 31.03
C PHE A 225 44.41 -29.39 29.78
N LEU A 226 45.00 -30.59 29.95
CA LEU A 226 45.24 -31.53 28.84
C LEU A 226 44.07 -32.49 28.57
N ASP A 227 43.23 -32.78 29.55
CA ASP A 227 42.20 -33.83 29.47
C ASP A 227 40.97 -33.44 28.63
N ASP A 228 40.79 -32.15 28.32
CA ASP A 228 39.66 -31.66 27.51
C ASP A 228 39.80 -31.92 25.99
N LYS A 229 40.83 -32.65 25.53
CA LYS A 229 40.96 -33.01 24.10
C LYS A 229 40.29 -34.36 23.82
N PRO A 230 39.16 -34.42 23.08
CA PRO A 230 38.64 -35.69 22.61
C PRO A 230 39.63 -36.35 21.66
N SER A 231 40.24 -37.45 22.11
CA SER A 231 41.09 -38.33 21.33
C SER A 231 40.23 -39.12 20.34
N LYS A 232 40.09 -38.62 19.10
CA LYS A 232 39.78 -39.39 17.87
C LYS A 232 39.69 -38.44 16.66
N LYS A 233 40.83 -38.18 16.00
CA LYS A 233 40.84 -37.62 14.64
C LYS A 233 40.86 -38.78 13.64
N HIS A 234 39.69 -39.28 13.27
CA HIS A 234 39.55 -40.12 12.08
C HIS A 234 39.82 -39.26 10.82
N ASP A 235 40.39 -39.89 9.80
CA ASP A 235 41.03 -39.26 8.65
C ASP A 235 40.04 -38.55 7.69
N THR A 236 39.62 -37.33 8.04
CA THR A 236 38.64 -36.53 7.28
C THR A 236 39.19 -35.88 6.00
N ARG A 237 40.49 -36.04 5.70
CA ARG A 237 41.12 -35.43 4.50
C ARG A 237 40.64 -36.07 3.20
N ASN A 238 40.42 -37.39 3.20
CA ASN A 238 39.93 -38.12 2.01
C ASN A 238 38.49 -37.73 1.63
N MET A 239 37.60 -37.55 2.61
CA MET A 239 36.22 -37.11 2.39
C MET A 239 36.14 -35.70 1.76
N ARG A 240 37.04 -34.79 2.15
CA ARG A 240 37.05 -33.42 1.61
C ARG A 240 37.57 -33.36 0.17
N ALA A 241 38.53 -34.22 -0.18
CA ALA A 241 39.03 -34.35 -1.55
C ALA A 241 37.96 -34.94 -2.48
N GLN A 242 37.26 -35.99 -2.04
CA GLN A 242 36.14 -36.59 -2.79
C GLN A 242 35.00 -35.60 -3.02
N LYS A 243 34.58 -34.84 -1.99
CA LYS A 243 33.53 -33.81 -2.15
C LYS A 243 33.94 -32.67 -3.10
N LYS A 244 35.21 -32.26 -3.12
CA LYS A 244 35.73 -31.28 -4.09
C LYS A 244 35.74 -31.82 -5.51
N LYS A 245 36.07 -33.11 -5.68
CA LYS A 245 36.04 -33.78 -6.99
C LYS A 245 34.59 -33.88 -7.51
N ALA A 246 33.66 -34.36 -6.68
CA ALA A 246 32.24 -34.43 -7.02
C ALA A 246 31.63 -33.06 -7.39
N PHE A 247 31.97 -31.99 -6.67
CA PHE A 247 31.50 -30.63 -7.02
C PHE A 247 32.07 -30.13 -8.35
N LYS A 248 33.35 -30.40 -8.63
CA LYS A 248 33.97 -30.04 -9.91
C LYS A 248 33.38 -30.85 -11.06
N ASP A 249 33.10 -32.12 -10.84
CA ASP A 249 32.50 -33.00 -11.84
C ASP A 249 31.06 -32.58 -12.14
N GLY A 250 30.27 -32.19 -11.13
CA GLY A 250 28.94 -31.63 -11.35
C GLY A 250 28.94 -30.27 -12.06
N LYS A 251 29.90 -29.40 -11.73
CA LYS A 251 29.99 -28.05 -12.32
C LYS A 251 30.61 -28.03 -13.72
N PHE A 252 31.58 -28.91 -13.98
CA PHE A 252 32.41 -28.88 -15.19
C PHE A 252 32.32 -30.14 -16.04
N GLY A 253 31.64 -31.20 -15.61
CA GLY A 253 31.62 -32.50 -16.28
C GLY A 253 32.92 -33.29 -16.09
N PHE A 254 32.84 -34.61 -16.16
CA PHE A 254 33.98 -35.51 -15.98
C PHE A 254 34.87 -35.55 -17.24
N GLY A 255 35.80 -34.62 -17.38
CA GLY A 255 36.97 -34.72 -18.28
C GLY A 255 36.73 -34.99 -19.79
N GLY A 256 35.49 -35.02 -20.27
CA GLY A 256 35.14 -35.33 -21.66
C GLY A 256 35.02 -34.10 -22.57
N ARG A 257 35.17 -34.30 -23.89
CA ARG A 257 35.12 -33.25 -24.93
C ARG A 257 33.85 -32.41 -24.79
N LYS A 258 33.99 -31.15 -24.37
CA LYS A 258 32.92 -30.12 -24.31
C LYS A 258 32.47 -29.59 -25.69
N LYS A 259 32.72 -30.34 -26.76
CA LYS A 259 32.49 -29.91 -28.16
C LYS A 259 30.99 -30.07 -28.48
N GLY A 260 30.17 -29.15 -27.97
CA GLY A 260 28.72 -29.17 -28.16
C GLY A 260 27.93 -28.50 -27.04
N SER A 261 28.50 -28.40 -25.83
CA SER A 261 27.84 -27.77 -24.66
C SER A 261 27.60 -26.26 -24.79
N LYS A 262 28.21 -25.61 -25.78
CA LYS A 262 27.98 -24.20 -26.14
C LYS A 262 27.10 -24.04 -27.40
N ARG A 263 26.52 -25.11 -27.93
CA ARG A 263 25.57 -25.00 -29.05
C ARG A 263 24.23 -24.53 -28.50
N ASN A 264 23.65 -23.53 -29.15
CA ASN A 264 22.29 -23.10 -28.84
C ASN A 264 21.33 -24.28 -29.07
N THR A 265 20.62 -24.69 -28.02
CA THR A 265 19.48 -25.58 -28.12
C THR A 265 18.24 -24.79 -28.58
N LYS A 266 17.23 -25.47 -29.12
CA LYS A 266 15.95 -24.84 -29.52
C LYS A 266 15.35 -23.98 -28.39
N GLU A 267 15.53 -24.40 -27.13
CA GLU A 267 15.13 -23.65 -25.93
C GLU A 267 15.87 -22.29 -25.78
N SER A 268 17.15 -22.22 -26.13
CA SER A 268 17.94 -20.98 -26.05
C SER A 268 17.72 -20.01 -27.23
N ALA A 269 17.23 -20.51 -28.38
CA ALA A 269 16.83 -19.66 -29.51
C ALA A 269 15.45 -19.02 -29.30
N SER A 270 14.61 -19.62 -28.45
CA SER A 270 13.28 -19.13 -28.08
C SER A 270 13.32 -18.37 -26.75
N TYR A 271 14.24 -17.42 -26.57
CA TYR A 271 14.24 -16.56 -25.39
C TYR A 271 13.18 -15.46 -25.52
N ASN A 272 11.93 -15.81 -25.20
CA ASN A 272 10.87 -14.86 -24.83
C ASN A 272 10.72 -14.89 -23.30
N GLY A 273 11.69 -14.27 -22.60
CA GLY A 273 11.51 -13.62 -21.31
C GLY A 273 10.95 -14.39 -20.09
N SER A 274 10.79 -15.71 -20.12
CA SER A 274 10.28 -16.47 -18.97
C SER A 274 11.22 -17.60 -18.54
N LEU A 275 11.78 -17.49 -17.33
CA LEU A 275 12.62 -18.50 -16.70
C LEU A 275 11.77 -19.70 -16.26
N ALA A 276 11.78 -20.79 -17.03
CA ALA A 276 11.35 -22.09 -16.53
C ALA A 276 12.48 -22.72 -15.70
N LYS A 277 12.20 -23.03 -14.42
CA LYS A 277 13.08 -23.83 -13.56
C LYS A 277 13.13 -25.26 -14.10
N LYS A 278 14.34 -25.77 -14.40
CA LYS A 278 14.57 -27.21 -14.57
C LYS A 278 14.35 -27.90 -13.23
N GLY A 279 13.41 -28.84 -13.18
CA GLY A 279 13.27 -29.80 -12.10
C GLY A 279 14.35 -30.87 -12.20
N ASP A 280 14.78 -31.34 -11.03
CA ASP A 280 15.59 -32.55 -10.86
C ASP A 280 14.76 -33.80 -11.19
#